data_AF-A0A2V8DQP9-F1
#
_entry.id   AF-A0A2V8DQP9-F1
#
_cell.length_a   1.000
_cell.length_b   1.000
_cell.length_c   1.000
_cell.angle_alpha   90.00
_cell.angle_beta   90.00
_cell.angle_gamma   90.00
#
_symmetry.space_group_name_H-M   'P 1'
#
loop_
_entity.id
_entity.type
_entity.pdbx_description
1 polymer ?
#
loop_
_entity_poly.entity_id
_entity_poly.type
_entity_poly.pdbx_seq_one_letter_code
_entity_poly.pdbx_strand_id
1 'polypeptide(L)'
;MIAAGEGEMLVPTLGRAFSGTSDRVELLHMLARLRGFYIPSLYEPQYAGDGTLAGFALKGDGDASLPVRKAALKTTDAVDPPVTSIFTPDTEFGSRFLVE
;
A
#
# COMPACT_ATOMS: atom_id res chain seq x y z
N MET A 1 10.70 -1.63 -2.15
CA MET A 1 9.23 -1.74 -2.10
C MET A 1 8.64 -0.43 -2.56
N ILE A 2 7.57 -0.49 -3.34
CA ILE A 2 6.77 0.67 -3.74
C ILE A 2 5.34 0.41 -3.27
N ALA A 3 4.73 1.40 -2.63
CA ALA A 3 3.33 1.36 -2.22
C ALA A 3 2.50 2.25 -3.14
N ALA A 4 1.35 1.77 -3.62
CA ALA A 4 0.51 2.48 -4.59
C ALA A 4 -0.98 2.32 -4.25
N GLY A 5 -1.65 3.44 -4.02
CA GLY A 5 -3.03 3.47 -3.55
C GLY A 5 -3.24 4.45 -2.39
N GLU A 6 -4.40 4.35 -1.77
CA GLU A 6 -4.79 5.18 -0.63
C GLU A 6 -4.02 4.79 0.64
N GLY A 7 -3.47 5.78 1.34
CA GLY A 7 -2.63 5.57 2.54
C GLY A 7 -3.40 4.89 3.68
N GLU A 8 -4.68 5.22 3.82
CA GLU A 8 -5.63 4.70 4.80
C GLU A 8 -5.79 3.17 4.69
N MET A 9 -5.64 2.63 3.48
CA MET A 9 -5.66 1.18 3.24
C MET A 9 -4.28 0.54 3.42
N LEU A 10 -3.23 1.27 3.03
CA LEU A 10 -1.85 0.78 3.01
C LEU A 10 -1.24 0.73 4.42
N VAL A 11 -1.39 1.78 5.22
CA VAL A 11 -0.71 1.94 6.52
C VAL A 11 -1.13 0.89 7.55
N PRO A 12 -2.44 0.63 7.80
CA PRO A 12 -2.84 -0.40 8.77
C PRO A 12 -2.41 -1.80 8.34
N THR A 13 -2.38 -2.05 7.02
CA THR A 13 -1.93 -3.32 6.45
C THR A 13 -0.43 -3.51 6.61
N LEU A 14 0.36 -2.47 6.31
CA LEU A 14 1.80 -2.47 6.53
C LEU A 14 2.14 -2.64 8.01
N GLY A 15 1.47 -1.92 8.90
CA GLY A 15 1.68 -2.00 10.35
C GLY A 15 1.42 -3.41 10.89
N ARG A 16 0.32 -4.05 10.47
CA ARG A 16 0.02 -5.45 10.85
C ARG A 16 1.08 -6.43 10.36
N ALA A 17 1.53 -6.30 9.11
CA ALA A 17 2.57 -7.16 8.55
C ALA A 17 3.92 -6.96 9.26
N PHE A 18 4.28 -5.70 9.54
CA PHE A 18 5.52 -5.33 10.22
C PHE A 18 5.56 -5.83 11.66
N SER A 19 4.45 -5.76 12.40
CA SER A 19 4.36 -6.30 13.75
C SER A 19 4.32 -7.85 13.79
N GLY A 20 4.04 -8.49 12.65
CA GLY A 20 3.90 -9.95 12.54
C GLY A 20 5.19 -10.71 12.28
N THR A 21 6.26 -10.04 11.83
CA THR A 21 7.57 -10.67 11.61
C THR A 21 8.71 -9.67 11.81
N SER A 22 9.85 -10.15 12.31
CA SER A 22 11.10 -9.39 12.33
C SER A 22 11.99 -9.67 11.11
N ASP A 23 11.66 -10.67 10.28
CA ASP A 23 12.42 -10.96 9.06
C ASP A 23 11.93 -10.09 7.90
N ARG A 24 12.85 -9.30 7.36
CA ARG A 24 12.60 -8.43 6.20
C ARG A 24 12.19 -9.23 4.98
N VAL A 25 12.79 -10.39 4.73
CA VAL A 25 12.48 -11.18 3.52
C VAL A 25 11.05 -11.69 3.60
N GLU A 26 10.70 -12.30 4.73
CA GLU A 26 9.33 -12.74 5.02
C GLU A 26 8.32 -11.59 4.90
N LEU A 27 8.63 -10.42 5.48
CA LEU A 27 7.78 -9.23 5.37
C LEU A 27 7.51 -8.83 3.91
N LEU A 28 8.54 -8.78 3.08
CA LEU A 28 8.38 -8.40 1.67
C LEU A 28 7.56 -9.43 0.89
N HIS A 29 7.73 -10.72 1.16
CA HIS A 29 6.90 -11.77 0.57
C HIS A 29 5.43 -11.68 1.01
N MET A 30 5.16 -11.43 2.29
CA MET A 30 3.79 -11.21 2.76
C MET A 30 3.13 -10.00 2.09
N LEU A 31 3.84 -8.87 2.02
CA LEU A 31 3.32 -7.65 1.40
C LEU A 31 3.08 -7.83 -0.11
N ALA A 32 3.92 -8.60 -0.81
CA ALA A 32 3.79 -8.82 -2.26
C ALA A 32 2.48 -9.52 -2.69
N ARG A 33 1.81 -10.19 -1.75
CA ARG A 33 0.49 -10.81 -1.94
C ARG A 33 -0.67 -9.83 -1.80
N LEU A 34 -0.42 -8.68 -1.21
CA LEU A 34 -1.45 -7.69 -0.87
C LEU A 34 -1.56 -6.62 -1.95
N ARG A 35 -2.78 -6.09 -2.12
CA ARG A 35 -2.99 -4.95 -3.03
C ARG A 35 -2.18 -3.75 -2.55
N GLY A 36 -1.64 -3.04 -3.53
CA GLY A 36 -0.95 -1.79 -3.33
C GLY A 36 0.52 -1.92 -2.97
N PHE A 37 1.09 -3.13 -2.86
CA PHE A 37 2.52 -3.31 -2.63
C PHE A 37 3.19 -3.98 -3.83
N TYR A 38 4.09 -3.24 -4.47
CA TYR A 38 4.98 -3.76 -5.51
C TYR A 38 6.38 -3.97 -4.93
N ILE A 39 6.90 -5.20 -5.06
CA ILE A 39 8.25 -5.56 -4.63
C ILE A 39 9.09 -5.89 -5.89
N PRO A 40 9.78 -4.91 -6.50
CA PRO A 40 10.44 -5.09 -7.80
C PRO A 40 11.39 -6.29 -7.86
N SER A 41 12.07 -6.61 -6.76
CA SER A 41 13.02 -7.74 -6.70
C SER A 41 12.39 -9.13 -6.88
N LEU A 42 11.06 -9.23 -6.82
CA LEU A 42 10.32 -10.48 -7.05
C LEU A 42 9.85 -10.63 -8.51
N TYR A 43 10.15 -9.67 -9.38
CA TYR A 43 9.72 -9.67 -10.78
C TYR A 43 10.91 -9.60 -11.71
N GLU A 44 10.83 -10.31 -12.82
CA GLU A 44 11.81 -10.31 -13.90
C GLU A 44 11.16 -9.71 -15.16
N PRO A 45 11.72 -8.62 -15.74
CA PRO A 45 11.22 -8.08 -17.01
C PRO A 45 11.50 -9.05 -18.15
N GLN A 46 10.51 -9.28 -19.00
CA GLN A 46 10.63 -10.10 -20.19
C GLN A 46 10.74 -9.19 -21.41
N TYR A 47 11.79 -9.39 -22.20
CA TYR A 47 12.02 -8.65 -23.43
C TYR A 47 11.73 -9.51 -24.66
N ALA A 48 11.09 -8.94 -25.67
CA ALA A 48 10.94 -9.58 -26.98
C ALA A 48 12.28 -9.60 -27.74
N GLY A 49 12.32 -10.35 -28.85
CA GLY A 49 13.54 -10.49 -29.66
C GLY A 49 14.05 -9.18 -30.28
N ASP A 50 13.21 -8.15 -30.34
CA ASP A 50 13.55 -6.79 -30.78
C ASP A 50 14.00 -5.87 -29.63
N GLY A 51 14.10 -6.39 -28.39
CA GLY A 51 14.50 -5.64 -27.20
C GLY A 51 13.38 -4.82 -26.55
N THR A 52 12.14 -4.88 -27.05
CA THR A 52 11.00 -4.20 -26.41
C THR A 52 10.53 -4.96 -25.16
N LEU A 53 10.01 -4.24 -24.15
CA LEU A 53 9.46 -4.86 -22.94
C LEU A 53 8.13 -5.56 -23.29
N ALA A 54 8.13 -6.90 -23.20
CA ALA A 54 6.98 -7.75 -23.48
C ALA A 54 6.11 -8.01 -22.25
N GLY A 55 6.68 -7.91 -21.04
CA GLY A 55 5.95 -8.13 -19.80
C GLY A 55 6.84 -8.35 -18.58
N PHE A 56 6.26 -8.92 -17.53
CA PHE A 56 6.96 -9.31 -16.31
C PHE A 56 6.58 -10.74 -15.92
N ALA A 57 7.53 -11.49 -15.40
CA ALA A 57 7.27 -12.75 -14.71
C ALA A 57 7.67 -12.68 -13.25
N LEU A 58 7.12 -13.58 -12.44
CA LEU A 58 7.57 -13.78 -11.07
C LEU A 58 8.92 -14.49 -11.07
N LYS A 59 9.81 -14.05 -10.19
CA LYS A 59 11.10 -14.68 -9.97
C LYS A 59 10.95 -15.85 -9.00
N GLY A 60 11.21 -17.07 -9.47
CA GLY A 60 11.07 -18.29 -8.70
C GLY A 60 9.61 -18.63 -8.37
N ASP A 61 9.41 -19.47 -7.35
CA ASP A 61 8.09 -19.99 -6.95
C ASP A 61 7.31 -19.00 -6.07
N GLY A 62 7.69 -17.73 -6.12
CA GLY A 62 7.16 -16.68 -5.25
C GLY A 62 5.67 -16.43 -5.53
N ASP A 63 4.91 -16.31 -4.45
CA ASP A 63 3.49 -16.00 -4.51
C ASP A 63 3.30 -14.48 -4.38
N ALA A 64 3.27 -13.78 -5.52
CA ALA A 64 3.01 -12.36 -5.60
C ALA A 64 2.05 -12.05 -6.76
N SER A 65 1.29 -10.96 -6.65
CA SER A 65 0.21 -10.68 -7.61
C SER A 65 0.71 -9.99 -8.88
N LEU A 66 0.37 -10.57 -10.04
CA LEU A 66 0.51 -9.91 -11.35
C LEU A 66 -0.86 -9.79 -12.05
N PRO A 67 -1.32 -8.59 -12.45
CA PRO A 67 -0.70 -7.29 -12.19
C PRO A 67 -0.82 -6.90 -10.71
N VAL A 68 0.11 -6.07 -10.23
CA VAL A 68 -0.04 -5.41 -8.92
C VAL A 68 -1.17 -4.40 -9.02
N ARG A 69 -2.21 -4.57 -8.20
CA ARG A 69 -3.38 -3.68 -8.18
C ARG A 69 -3.20 -2.65 -7.07
N LYS A 70 -3.45 -1.38 -7.37
CA LYS A 70 -3.44 -0.30 -6.36
C LYS A 70 -4.41 -0.63 -5.22
N ALA A 71 -4.05 -0.26 -4.00
CA ALA A 71 -4.99 -0.25 -2.88
C ALA A 71 -5.96 0.91 -3.09
N ALA A 72 -7.24 0.62 -3.32
CA ALA A 72 -8.25 1.64 -3.54
C ALA A 72 -9.44 1.38 -2.62
N LEU A 73 -9.91 2.43 -1.97
CA LEU A 73 -11.19 2.42 -1.29
C LEU A 73 -12.31 2.32 -2.33
N LYS A 74 -13.26 1.42 -2.12
CA LYS A 74 -14.42 1.29 -3.00
C LYS A 74 -15.42 2.43 -2.80
N THR A 75 -15.47 2.98 -1.59
CA THR A 75 -16.26 4.15 -1.20
C THR A 75 -15.54 4.88 -0.08
N THR A 76 -15.69 6.20 -0.02
CA THR A 76 -15.11 7.05 1.03
C THR A 76 -15.75 6.78 2.39
N ASP A 77 -17.00 6.30 2.43
CA ASP A 77 -17.71 5.96 3.68
C ASP A 77 -17.08 4.79 4.46
N ALA A 78 -16.13 4.09 3.84
CA ALA A 78 -15.46 2.94 4.46
C ALA A 78 -14.30 3.33 5.39
N VAL A 79 -13.93 4.61 5.45
CA VAL A 79 -12.92 5.16 6.36
C VAL A 79 -13.40 6.48 6.92
N ASP A 80 -12.94 6.82 8.13
CA ASP A 80 -13.09 8.19 8.60
C ASP A 80 -12.40 9.14 7.60
N PRO A 81 -13.04 10.26 7.24
CA PRO A 81 -12.43 11.21 6.32
C PRO A 81 -11.08 11.68 6.88
N PRO A 82 -10.08 11.92 6.02
CA PRO A 82 -8.82 12.48 6.47
C PRO A 82 -9.08 13.88 7.05
N VAL A 83 -8.98 13.98 8.38
CA VAL A 83 -9.21 15.23 9.12
C VAL A 83 -7.93 15.68 9.80
N THR A 84 -7.62 16.97 9.70
CA THR A 84 -6.60 17.60 10.53
C THR A 84 -7.31 18.31 11.69
N SER A 85 -7.29 17.72 12.88
CA SER A 85 -7.85 18.38 14.06
C SER A 85 -6.87 19.41 14.60
N ILE A 86 -7.14 20.70 14.37
CA ILE A 86 -6.42 21.78 15.04
C ILE A 86 -7.09 21.99 16.40
N PHE A 87 -6.39 21.63 17.49
CA PHE A 87 -6.82 21.97 18.84
C PHE A 87 -6.42 23.42 19.13
N THR A 88 -7.37 24.36 19.14
CA THR A 88 -7.17 25.72 19.64
C THR A 88 -7.88 25.89 20.99
N PRO A 89 -7.20 25.58 22.12
CA PRO A 89 -7.84 25.55 23.44
C PRO A 89 -8.40 26.91 23.91
N ASP A 90 -7.96 28.03 23.31
CA ASP A 90 -8.34 29.38 23.73
C ASP A 90 -9.42 30.05 22.86
N THR A 91 -10.15 29.28 22.04
CA THR A 91 -11.24 29.82 21.21
C THR A 91 -12.58 29.21 21.61
N GLU A 92 -13.66 29.99 21.50
CA GLU A 92 -15.04 29.64 21.92
C GLU A 92 -15.60 28.36 21.27
N PHE A 93 -14.92 27.82 20.26
CA PHE A 93 -15.25 26.60 19.53
C PHE A 93 -14.33 25.41 19.84
N GLY A 94 -13.46 25.48 20.86
CA GLY A 94 -12.46 24.44 21.19
C GLY A 94 -13.01 23.04 21.54
N SER A 95 -14.33 22.87 21.55
CA SER A 95 -15.04 21.59 21.72
C SER A 95 -15.86 21.16 20.49
N ARG A 96 -15.73 21.84 19.34
CA ARG A 96 -16.48 21.54 18.12
C ARG A 96 -15.57 21.01 17.01
N PHE A 97 -15.98 19.90 16.42
CA PHE A 97 -15.35 19.30 15.25
C PHE A 97 -15.63 20.18 14.03
N LEU A 98 -14.60 20.85 13.50
CA LEU A 98 -14.68 21.59 12.24
C LEU A 98 -14.21 20.67 11.11
N VAL A 99 -15.07 20.48 10.12
CA VAL A 99 -14.77 19.77 8.88
C VAL A 99 -14.79 20.83 7.77
N GLU A 100 -13.71 20.92 6.98
CA GLU A 100 -13.69 21.69 5.73
C GLU A 100 -14.22 20.84 4.58
#